data_AF-A0AA88YJP4-F1
#
_entry.id   AF-A0AA88YJP4-F1
#
_cell.length_a   1.000
_cell.length_b   1.000
_cell.length_c   1.000
_cell.angle_alpha   90.00
_cell.angle_beta   90.00
_cell.angle_gamma   90.00
#
_symmetry.space_group_name_H-M   'P 1'
#
loop_
_entity.id
_entity.type
_entity.pdbx_description
1 polymer ?
#
loop_
_entity_poly.entity_id
_entity_poly.type
_entity_poly.pdbx_seq_one_letter_code
_entity_poly.pdbx_strand_id
1 'polypeptide(L)'
;MHNIFYREHDARCDVDALQRLFSQVPCQLCSLHTRFCSADCDSLLRRWYYSEEIDKNLPSLQSLIDSKALSKCMARKVAGSGPKYCHLELAFRRDPDNGISNLFIEQTGTGANRVTKSKKVVTQVHVVEYFAKLREC
;
A
#
# COMPACT_ATOMS: atom_id res chain seq x y z
N MET A 1 42.99 -27.10 -8.18
CA MET A 1 41.83 -26.87 -9.07
C MET A 1 40.72 -27.83 -8.65
N HIS A 2 39.80 -27.40 -7.77
CA HIS A 2 38.64 -28.21 -7.40
C HIS A 2 37.57 -28.01 -8.47
N ASN A 3 37.33 -29.03 -9.29
CA ASN A 3 36.24 -29.03 -10.25
C ASN A 3 34.94 -29.27 -9.48
N ILE A 4 34.24 -28.19 -9.13
CA ILE A 4 32.95 -28.29 -8.43
C ILE A 4 31.94 -28.70 -9.49
N PHE A 5 31.45 -29.93 -9.42
CA PHE A 5 30.32 -30.41 -10.21
C PHE A 5 29.07 -29.61 -9.78
N TYR A 6 28.82 -28.50 -10.46
CA TYR A 6 27.58 -27.75 -10.32
C TYR A 6 26.55 -28.37 -11.27
N ARG A 7 25.44 -28.86 -10.69
CA ARG A 7 24.35 -29.45 -11.46
C ARG A 7 23.29 -28.38 -11.69
N GLU A 8 23.38 -27.73 -12.85
CA GLU A 8 22.38 -26.77 -13.31
C GLU A 8 20.97 -27.40 -13.26
N HIS A 9 20.00 -26.66 -12.73
CA HIS A 9 18.60 -27.06 -12.50
C HIS A 9 18.32 -28.00 -11.31
N ASP A 10 19.29 -28.28 -10.44
CA ASP A 10 19.03 -28.85 -9.12
C ASP A 10 18.87 -27.73 -8.08
N ALA A 11 17.63 -27.52 -7.62
CA ALA A 11 17.30 -26.46 -6.67
C ALA A 11 18.13 -26.52 -5.36
N ARG A 12 18.62 -27.71 -4.96
CA ARG A 12 19.50 -27.83 -3.79
C ARG A 12 20.90 -27.34 -4.09
N CYS A 13 21.44 -27.66 -5.26
CA CYS A 13 22.74 -27.16 -5.71
C CYS A 13 22.71 -25.65 -5.92
N ASP A 14 21.58 -25.10 -6.37
CA ASP A 14 21.38 -23.66 -6.53
C ASP A 14 21.41 -22.94 -5.18
N VAL A 15 20.71 -23.46 -4.17
CA VAL A 15 20.73 -22.91 -2.81
C VAL A 15 22.13 -23.00 -2.19
N ASP A 16 22.83 -24.12 -2.35
CA ASP A 16 24.19 -24.30 -1.82
C ASP A 16 25.19 -23.36 -2.52
N ALA A 17 25.07 -23.18 -3.84
CA ALA A 17 25.88 -22.22 -4.60
C ALA A 17 25.63 -20.77 -4.16
N LEU A 18 24.36 -20.38 -3.95
CA LEU A 18 23.99 -19.06 -3.46
C LEU A 18 24.51 -18.81 -2.04
N GLN A 19 24.44 -19.82 -1.16
CA GLN A 19 24.92 -19.71 0.21
C GLN A 19 26.45 -19.56 0.25
N ARG A 20 27.18 -20.30 -0.58
CA ARG A 20 28.63 -20.15 -0.75
C ARG A 20 28.98 -18.76 -1.28
N LEU A 21 28.24 -18.25 -2.26
CA LEU A 21 28.42 -16.90 -2.78
C LEU A 21 28.23 -15.85 -1.67
N PHE A 22 27.13 -15.94 -0.91
CA PHE A 22 26.84 -15.02 0.19
C PHE A 22 27.92 -15.05 1.27
N SER A 23 28.47 -16.23 1.60
CA SER A 23 29.55 -16.37 2.57
C SER A 23 30.90 -15.78 2.13
N GLN A 24 31.08 -15.56 0.82
CA GLN A 24 32.31 -15.01 0.25
C GLN A 24 32.23 -13.51 -0.05
N VAL A 25 31.04 -12.90 0.10
CA VAL A 25 30.86 -11.46 -0.12
C VAL A 25 31.47 -10.71 1.07
N PRO A 26 32.53 -9.89 0.87
CA PRO A 26 33.05 -9.05 1.94
C PRO A 26 32.00 -8.03 2.38
N CYS A 27 31.97 -7.74 3.68
CA CYS A 27 31.03 -6.82 4.36
C CYS A 27 31.05 -5.36 3.81
N GLN A 28 31.83 -5.06 2.76
CA GLN A 28 31.82 -3.80 2.02
C GLN A 28 30.60 -3.66 1.08
N LEU A 29 29.84 -4.73 0.83
CA LEU A 29 28.61 -4.64 0.03
C LEU A 29 27.44 -3.99 0.76
N CYS A 30 27.51 -3.79 2.08
CA CYS A 30 26.49 -3.05 2.82
C CYS A 30 26.37 -1.58 2.34
N SER A 31 27.44 -0.98 1.83
CA SER A 31 27.41 0.38 1.26
C SER A 31 27.09 0.43 -0.24
N LEU A 32 27.15 -0.71 -0.94
CA LEU A 32 26.83 -0.84 -2.37
C LEU A 32 25.43 -1.40 -2.63
N HIS A 33 24.78 -2.00 -1.63
CA HIS A 33 23.43 -2.58 -1.71
C HIS A 33 22.36 -1.55 -2.11
N THR A 34 22.61 -0.27 -1.85
CA THR A 34 21.76 0.84 -2.28
C THR A 34 21.73 1.05 -3.81
N ARG A 35 22.65 0.46 -4.58
CA ARG A 35 22.71 0.67 -6.04
C ARG A 35 22.13 -0.45 -6.89
N PHE A 36 21.92 -1.65 -6.34
CA PHE A 36 21.47 -2.82 -7.11
C PHE A 36 20.17 -3.48 -6.60
N CYS A 37 19.68 -3.11 -5.42
CA CYS A 37 18.35 -3.52 -4.98
C CYS A 37 17.32 -2.46 -5.36
N SER A 38 16.33 -2.85 -6.16
CA SER A 38 15.22 -1.96 -6.55
C SER A 38 14.28 -1.60 -5.39
N ALA A 39 14.50 -2.18 -4.20
CA ALA A 39 13.74 -1.92 -3.00
C ALA A 39 14.68 -1.97 -1.78
N ASP A 40 14.81 -0.84 -1.10
CA ASP A 40 15.40 -0.73 0.22
C ASP A 40 14.56 -1.56 1.23
N CYS A 41 15.18 -2.15 2.25
CA CYS A 41 14.49 -2.96 3.26
C CYS A 41 13.32 -2.20 3.91
N ASP A 42 13.50 -0.90 4.15
CA ASP A 42 12.45 -0.01 4.66
C ASP A 42 11.25 0.09 3.73
N SER A 43 11.50 0.11 2.41
CA SER A 43 10.43 0.17 1.41
C SER A 43 9.63 -1.14 1.34
N LEU A 44 10.30 -2.28 1.54
CA LEU A 44 9.64 -3.59 1.63
C LEU A 44 8.78 -3.71 2.89
N LEU A 45 9.31 -3.31 4.05
CA LEU A 45 8.56 -3.29 5.30
C LEU A 45 7.34 -2.38 5.18
N ARG A 46 7.50 -1.15 4.66
CA ARG A 46 6.38 -0.23 4.42
C ARG A 46 5.32 -0.82 3.51
N ARG A 47 5.72 -1.52 2.44
CA ARG A 47 4.79 -2.18 1.53
C ARG A 47 4.04 -3.33 2.20
N TRP A 48 4.72 -4.08 3.06
CA TRP A 48 4.10 -5.16 3.83
C TRP A 48 3.06 -4.62 4.82
N TYR A 49 3.41 -3.63 5.64
CA TYR A 49 2.48 -2.96 6.55
C TYR A 49 1.28 -2.36 5.82
N TYR A 50 1.53 -1.71 4.68
CA TYR A 50 0.46 -1.16 3.84
C TYR A 50 -0.50 -2.25 3.35
N SER A 51 0.01 -3.42 2.96
CA SER A 51 -0.82 -4.56 2.54
C SER A 51 -1.65 -5.09 3.70
N GLU A 52 -1.05 -5.20 4.89
CA GLU A 52 -1.74 -5.66 6.10
C GLU A 52 -2.90 -4.71 6.47
N GLU A 53 -2.68 -3.40 6.37
CA GLU A 53 -3.74 -2.39 6.57
C GLU A 53 -4.85 -2.50 5.52
N ILE A 54 -4.52 -2.80 4.26
CA ILE A 54 -5.55 -3.08 3.25
C ILE A 54 -6.42 -4.25 3.70
N ASP A 55 -5.83 -5.37 4.08
CA ASP A 55 -6.58 -6.58 4.41
C ASP A 55 -7.47 -6.38 5.64
N LYS A 56 -7.02 -5.60 6.62
CA LYS A 56 -7.80 -5.23 7.82
C LYS A 56 -8.94 -4.27 7.51
N ASN A 57 -8.72 -3.27 6.64
CA ASN A 57 -9.61 -2.11 6.53
C ASN A 57 -10.56 -2.21 5.31
N LEU A 58 -10.15 -2.89 4.24
CA LEU A 58 -10.91 -3.00 3.00
C LEU A 58 -12.30 -3.63 3.18
N PRO A 59 -12.52 -4.67 4.01
CA PRO A 59 -13.84 -5.23 4.23
C PRO A 59 -14.86 -4.19 4.73
N SER A 60 -14.42 -3.22 5.54
CA SER A 60 -15.30 -2.15 6.02
C SER A 60 -15.80 -1.24 4.89
N LEU A 61 -15.04 -1.11 3.80
CA LEU A 61 -15.35 -0.25 2.67
C LEU A 61 -16.17 -0.98 1.58
N GLN A 62 -16.52 -2.25 1.79
CA GLN A 62 -17.19 -3.06 0.77
C GLN A 62 -18.53 -2.45 0.33
N SER A 63 -19.31 -1.89 1.26
CA SER A 63 -20.56 -1.19 0.97
C SER A 63 -20.39 0.00 0.02
N LEU A 64 -19.27 0.73 0.12
CA LEU A 64 -18.93 1.84 -0.77
C LEU A 64 -18.48 1.37 -2.15
N ILE A 65 -17.89 0.17 -2.24
CA ILE A 65 -17.51 -0.45 -3.50
C ILE A 65 -18.76 -0.95 -4.23
N ASP A 66 -19.63 -1.65 -3.51
CA ASP A 66 -20.85 -2.26 -4.06
C ASP A 66 -21.83 -1.18 -4.56
N SER A 67 -21.92 -0.05 -3.85
CA SER A 67 -22.70 1.13 -4.27
C SER A 67 -22.04 1.96 -5.39
N LYS A 68 -20.84 1.58 -5.83
CA LYS A 68 -20.01 2.31 -6.81
C LYS A 68 -19.62 3.73 -6.36
N ALA A 69 -19.75 4.03 -5.06
CA ALA A 69 -19.27 5.28 -4.47
C ALA A 69 -17.73 5.38 -4.52
N LEU A 70 -17.05 4.24 -4.38
CA LEU A 70 -15.61 4.09 -4.57
C LEU A 70 -15.30 2.98 -5.57
N SER A 71 -14.32 3.22 -6.44
CA SER A 71 -13.72 2.13 -7.21
C SER A 71 -12.89 1.22 -6.28
N LYS A 72 -12.78 -0.07 -6.61
CA LYS A 72 -11.96 -1.03 -5.84
C LYS A 72 -10.51 -0.56 -5.66
N CYS A 73 -9.94 0.05 -6.69
CA CYS A 73 -8.59 0.62 -6.62
C CYS A 73 -8.50 1.76 -5.59
N MET A 74 -9.51 2.64 -5.56
CA MET A 74 -9.52 3.72 -4.59
C MET A 74 -9.80 3.24 -3.17
N ALA A 75 -10.72 2.30 -3.00
CA ALA A 75 -10.98 1.70 -1.69
C ALA A 75 -9.72 1.03 -1.11
N ARG A 76 -8.89 0.36 -1.93
CA ARG A 76 -7.58 -0.15 -1.49
C ARG A 76 -6.64 0.95 -1.03
N LYS A 77 -6.60 2.08 -1.74
CA LYS A 77 -5.77 3.22 -1.32
C LYS A 77 -6.23 3.82 0.00
N VAL A 78 -7.54 3.96 0.18
CA VAL A 78 -8.12 4.43 1.44
C VAL A 78 -7.81 3.45 2.57
N ALA A 79 -8.06 2.15 2.36
CA ALA A 79 -7.83 1.11 3.36
C ALA A 79 -6.36 1.00 3.80
N GLY A 80 -5.43 0.97 2.84
CA GLY A 80 -4.00 0.86 3.13
C GLY A 80 -3.42 2.08 3.83
N SER A 81 -4.10 3.23 3.73
CA SER A 81 -3.71 4.45 4.43
C SER A 81 -4.35 4.61 5.81
N GLY A 82 -5.14 3.63 6.26
CA GLY A 82 -5.73 3.53 7.60
C GLY A 82 -7.24 3.83 7.73
N PRO A 83 -7.85 4.75 6.95
CA PRO A 83 -9.28 5.01 7.09
C PRO A 83 -10.18 3.80 6.78
N LYS A 84 -11.14 3.58 7.68
CA LYS A 84 -12.26 2.64 7.55
C LYS A 84 -13.55 3.41 7.26
N TYR A 85 -14.64 2.70 6.98
CA TYR A 85 -15.96 3.30 6.75
C TYR A 85 -16.37 4.34 7.80
N CYS A 86 -16.23 4.01 9.09
CA CYS A 86 -16.60 4.89 10.19
C CYS A 86 -15.80 6.22 10.20
N HIS A 87 -14.54 6.20 9.74
CA HIS A 87 -13.73 7.41 9.63
C HIS A 87 -14.21 8.30 8.47
N LEU A 88 -14.63 7.70 7.36
CA LEU A 88 -15.23 8.43 6.23
C LEU A 88 -16.57 9.05 6.65
N GLU A 89 -17.41 8.26 7.32
CA GLU A 89 -18.69 8.75 7.83
C GLU A 89 -18.48 9.92 8.81
N LEU A 90 -17.54 9.79 9.75
CA LEU A 90 -17.23 10.87 10.69
C LEU A 90 -16.70 12.12 9.98
N ALA A 91 -15.85 11.96 8.98
CA ALA A 91 -15.35 13.09 8.19
C ALA A 91 -16.48 13.80 7.44
N PHE A 92 -17.40 13.06 6.82
CA PHE A 92 -18.61 13.62 6.20
C PHE A 92 -19.53 14.30 7.21
N ARG A 93 -19.72 13.73 8.41
CA ARG A 93 -20.55 14.34 9.46
C ARG A 93 -20.00 15.67 9.96
N ARG A 94 -18.67 15.82 10.01
CA ARG A 94 -18.01 17.05 10.47
C ARG A 94 -18.03 18.14 9.41
N ASP A 95 -17.83 17.77 8.16
CA ASP A 95 -17.81 18.68 7.01
C ASP A 95 -18.34 17.91 5.78
N PRO A 96 -19.63 18.07 5.44
CA PRO A 96 -20.25 17.34 4.34
C PRO A 96 -19.64 17.64 2.98
N ASP A 97 -19.17 18.88 2.78
CA ASP A 97 -18.70 19.37 1.48
C ASP A 97 -17.23 19.03 1.25
N ASN A 98 -16.38 19.25 2.26
CA ASN A 98 -14.93 19.12 2.12
C ASN A 98 -14.31 18.05 3.00
N GLY A 99 -15.02 17.45 3.95
CA GLY A 99 -14.44 16.53 4.93
C GLY A 99 -13.77 15.30 4.29
N ILE A 100 -14.47 14.63 3.36
CA ILE A 100 -13.91 13.49 2.61
C ILE A 100 -12.74 13.94 1.74
N SER A 101 -12.90 15.08 1.07
CA SER A 101 -11.89 15.62 0.16
C SER A 101 -10.58 15.94 0.89
N ASN A 102 -10.69 16.62 2.03
CA ASN A 102 -9.59 16.99 2.90
C ASN A 102 -8.89 15.74 3.45
N LEU A 103 -9.66 14.72 3.86
CA LEU A 103 -9.08 13.45 4.32
C LEU A 103 -8.26 12.75 3.23
N PHE A 104 -8.69 12.80 1.97
CA PHE A 104 -8.01 12.11 0.87
C PHE A 104 -6.71 12.80 0.44
N ILE A 105 -6.66 14.14 0.55
CA ILE A 105 -5.49 14.95 0.20
C ILE A 105 -4.55 15.17 1.38
N GLU A 106 -4.96 14.89 2.62
CA GLU A 106 -4.14 15.04 3.82
C GLU A 106 -2.76 14.39 3.63
N GLN A 107 -1.69 15.07 4.02
CA GLN A 107 -0.36 14.49 3.97
C GLN A 107 -0.15 13.54 5.15
N THR A 108 0.35 12.35 4.85
CA THR A 108 0.82 11.41 5.86
C THR A 108 2.18 11.85 6.39
N GLY A 109 2.64 11.30 7.52
CA GLY A 109 3.97 11.59 8.08
C GLY A 109 5.16 11.29 7.16
N THR A 110 4.92 10.69 5.99
CA THR A 110 5.92 10.44 4.95
C THR A 110 5.95 11.51 3.84
N GLY A 111 5.12 12.55 3.93
CA GLY A 111 4.99 13.62 2.93
C GLY A 111 4.10 13.26 1.72
N ALA A 112 3.69 12.00 1.58
CA ALA A 112 2.74 11.56 0.56
C ALA A 112 1.30 11.87 0.98
N ASN A 113 0.44 12.26 0.02
CA ASN A 113 -1.00 12.36 0.25
C ASN A 113 -1.57 11.00 0.64
N ARG A 114 -2.53 11.02 1.57
CA ARG A 114 -3.14 9.82 2.14
C ARG A 114 -3.75 8.93 1.06
N VAL A 115 -4.45 9.51 0.09
CA VAL A 115 -5.15 8.74 -0.95
C VAL A 115 -4.82 9.23 -2.35
N THR A 116 -4.89 10.54 -2.58
CA THR A 116 -4.59 11.16 -3.87
C THR A 116 -4.25 12.63 -3.71
N LYS A 117 -3.40 13.15 -4.59
CA LYS A 117 -3.13 14.59 -4.73
C LYS A 117 -4.13 15.31 -5.64
N SER A 118 -4.86 14.55 -6.47
CA SER A 118 -5.70 15.11 -7.52
C SER A 118 -7.10 15.41 -7.00
N LYS A 119 -7.42 16.70 -6.87
CA LYS A 119 -8.78 17.14 -6.56
C LYS A 119 -9.81 16.61 -7.56
N LYS A 120 -9.45 16.48 -8.84
CA LYS A 120 -10.34 15.90 -9.87
C LYS A 120 -10.75 14.46 -9.54
N VAL A 121 -9.81 13.63 -9.06
CA VAL A 121 -10.10 12.24 -8.67
C VAL A 121 -10.99 12.19 -7.44
N VAL A 122 -10.83 13.14 -6.52
CA VAL A 122 -11.69 13.28 -5.35
C VAL A 122 -13.10 13.71 -5.75
N THR A 123 -13.27 14.62 -6.71
CA THR A 123 -14.60 15.01 -7.22
C THR A 123 -15.30 13.88 -7.97
N GLN A 124 -14.55 12.93 -8.53
CA GLN A 124 -15.10 11.77 -9.23
C GLN A 124 -15.59 10.65 -8.31
N VAL A 125 -15.29 10.68 -7.00
CA VAL A 125 -15.80 9.68 -6.07
C VAL A 125 -17.15 10.14 -5.50
N HIS A 126 -18.16 9.28 -5.59
CA HIS A 126 -19.53 9.60 -5.16
C HIS A 126 -19.76 9.28 -3.67
N VAL A 127 -18.72 9.37 -2.84
CA VAL A 127 -18.78 9.04 -1.40
C VAL A 127 -19.65 10.04 -0.64
N VAL A 128 -19.55 11.33 -0.98
CA VAL A 128 -20.38 12.39 -0.39
C VAL A 128 -21.85 12.15 -0.72
N GLU A 129 -22.17 11.88 -1.98
CA GLU A 129 -23.54 11.56 -2.43
C GLU A 129 -24.07 10.29 -1.76
N TYR A 130 -23.23 9.27 -1.58
CA TYR A 130 -23.60 8.04 -0.90
C TYR A 130 -24.03 8.31 0.55
N PHE A 131 -23.24 9.07 1.31
CA PHE A 131 -23.58 9.40 2.69
C PHE A 131 -24.76 10.38 2.80
N ALA A 132 -24.93 11.28 1.82
CA ALA A 132 -26.10 12.15 1.74
C ALA A 132 -27.39 11.34 1.56
N LYS A 133 -27.43 10.39 0.61
CA LYS A 133 -28.57 9.51 0.38
C LYS A 133 -28.94 8.67 1.59
N LEU A 134 -27.95 8.20 2.36
CA LEU A 134 -28.20 7.44 3.58
C LEU A 134 -28.85 8.26 4.71
N ARG A 135 -28.80 9.59 4.66
CA ARG A 135 -29.46 10.47 5.64
C ARG A 135 -30.88 10.87 5.25
N GLU A 136 -31.23 10.71 3.97
CA GLU A 136 -32.57 11.02 3.44
C GLU A 136 -33.55 9.84 3.57
N CYS A 137 -33.05 8.67 3.98
CA CYS A 137 -33.82 7.48 4.33
C CYS A 137 -34.04 7.39 5.84
#